data_AF-A0A1Y4UBN6-F1
#
_entry.id   AF-A0A1Y4UBN6-F1
#
_cell.length_a   1.000
_cell.length_b   1.000
_cell.length_c   1.000
_cell.angle_alpha   90.00
_cell.angle_beta   90.00
_cell.angle_gamma   90.00
#
_symmetry.space_group_name_H-M   'P 1'
#
loop_
_entity.id
_entity.type
_entity.pdbx_description
1 polymer ?
#
loop_
_entity_poly.entity_id
_entity_poly.type
_entity_poly.pdbx_seq_one_letter_code
_entity_poly.pdbx_strand_id
1 'polypeptide(L)'
;MIEDNWEQIMYNQDRQYLVKTKLPDHDKLIEYLRCIFPTTGRADKMFCNSFMSESVELLKHAVFLYEDGYFDCGFYCVRQSIENLNNMLYLSEDDENLNNILYLFEDDENLNNILYLFEDNEKLKKWKAKERFPSDKKIKDILQQTNKAYLEIKSAIPEIFNTYNDLLKKANKYIHKQGFDTFFINTWQQEKIIIQRTSLFVELIKQAIGMLLLMNIVLDPLSFALCDSEVDKHIDSDYMTEPIPLYIFEELFDFDIATRIKQTTFYKDFTKPFLDKEELNDATYKVIHHQHFDISALDDIESQIHILGTYEKLFFQILKLGAKISRFYFHDDIFGYSTSIPPTHQIREYSFNQFDTYLVDENNTNIEWGNMYISTYKVYDTWIILQHNDRLDDDNLNKIQNIINSENQKYADLFDAVFK
;
A
#
# COMPACT_ATOMS: atom_id res chain seq x y z
N MET A 1 -45.18 20.97 34.55
CA MET A 1 -44.73 21.34 33.19
C MET A 1 -43.58 20.41 32.88
N ILE A 2 -43.79 19.47 31.96
CA ILE A 2 -42.69 18.65 31.46
C ILE A 2 -41.90 19.62 30.59
N GLU A 3 -40.65 19.90 30.95
CA GLU A 3 -39.70 20.47 30.01
C GLU A 3 -39.51 19.42 28.92
N ASP A 4 -40.37 19.49 27.90
CA ASP A 4 -40.17 18.72 26.69
C ASP A 4 -38.81 19.14 26.12
N ASN A 5 -37.91 18.17 26.03
CA ASN A 5 -36.59 18.37 25.46
C ASN A 5 -36.75 18.67 23.97
N TRP A 6 -36.90 19.96 23.63
CA TRP A 6 -37.12 20.45 22.27
C TRP A 6 -36.07 19.95 21.29
N GLU A 7 -34.83 19.74 21.75
CA GLU A 7 -33.76 19.17 20.93
C GLU A 7 -34.09 17.73 20.50
N GLN A 8 -34.62 16.91 21.42
CA GLN A 8 -35.04 15.54 21.10
C GLN A 8 -36.23 15.52 20.15
N ILE A 9 -37.17 16.46 20.30
CA ILE A 9 -38.34 16.58 19.41
C ILE A 9 -37.88 16.96 18.00
N MET A 10 -37.03 17.98 17.86
CA MET A 10 -36.48 18.39 16.57
C MET A 10 -35.67 17.26 15.94
N TYR A 11 -34.81 16.59 16.71
CA TYR A 11 -34.05 15.43 16.25
C TYR A 11 -34.95 14.32 15.69
N ASN A 12 -36.05 14.02 16.37
CA ASN A 12 -37.00 12.99 15.93
C ASN A 12 -37.77 13.45 14.67
N GLN A 13 -38.16 14.73 14.59
CA GLN A 13 -38.86 15.29 13.42
C GLN A 13 -37.99 15.25 12.16
N ASP A 14 -36.71 15.59 12.28
CA ASP A 14 -35.76 15.61 11.16
C ASP A 14 -35.49 14.21 10.59
N ARG A 15 -35.68 13.16 11.40
CA ARG A 15 -35.37 11.76 11.06
C ARG A 15 -36.59 10.85 10.93
N GLN A 16 -37.80 11.39 11.05
CA GLN A 16 -39.05 10.62 11.11
C GLN A 16 -39.31 9.73 9.87
N TYR A 17 -38.69 10.04 8.73
CA TYR A 17 -38.83 9.29 7.49
C TYR A 17 -37.62 8.40 7.16
N LEU A 18 -36.57 8.42 8.00
CA LEU A 18 -35.42 7.54 7.81
C LEU A 18 -35.77 6.14 8.32
N VAL A 19 -35.60 5.17 7.42
CA VAL A 19 -35.79 3.76 7.77
C VAL A 19 -34.42 3.15 7.98
N LYS A 20 -34.03 3.05 9.24
CA LYS A 20 -32.79 2.37 9.60
C LYS A 20 -32.86 0.90 9.21
N THR A 21 -31.75 0.37 8.74
CA THR A 21 -31.62 -1.03 8.36
C THR A 21 -30.26 -1.54 8.82
N LYS A 22 -30.13 -2.85 9.04
CA LYS A 22 -28.84 -3.48 9.27
C LYS A 22 -28.49 -4.32 8.05
N LEU A 23 -27.31 -4.11 7.50
CA LEU A 23 -26.83 -4.90 6.38
C LEU A 23 -26.50 -6.32 6.88
N PRO A 24 -26.87 -7.37 6.13
CA PRO A 24 -26.62 -8.75 6.54
C PRO A 24 -25.11 -9.04 6.69
N ASP A 25 -24.27 -8.42 5.86
CA ASP A 25 -22.83 -8.66 5.81
C ASP A 25 -22.01 -7.47 6.34
N HIS A 26 -22.58 -6.64 7.25
CA HIS A 26 -21.93 -5.41 7.75
C HIS A 26 -20.46 -5.62 8.15
N ASP A 27 -20.24 -6.52 9.12
CA ASP A 27 -18.91 -6.70 9.72
C ASP A 27 -17.89 -7.14 8.68
N LYS A 28 -18.29 -8.04 7.78
CA LYS A 28 -17.43 -8.56 6.72
C LYS A 28 -17.13 -7.52 5.65
N LEU A 29 -18.10 -6.69 5.26
CA LEU A 29 -17.87 -5.56 4.36
C LEU A 29 -16.90 -4.54 4.95
N ILE A 30 -17.06 -4.21 6.24
CA ILE A 30 -16.16 -3.30 6.93
C ILE A 30 -14.76 -3.90 7.12
N GLU A 31 -14.66 -5.20 7.39
CA GLU A 31 -13.40 -5.94 7.43
C GLU A 31 -12.66 -5.81 6.08
N TYR A 32 -13.32 -6.12 4.96
CA TYR A 32 -12.73 -5.95 3.62
C TYR A 32 -12.20 -4.53 3.42
N LEU A 33 -13.01 -3.52 3.71
CA LEU A 33 -12.64 -2.12 3.51
C LEU A 33 -11.56 -1.63 4.47
N ARG A 34 -11.30 -2.32 5.58
CA ARG A 34 -10.18 -2.03 6.50
C ARG A 34 -8.88 -2.70 6.04
N CYS A 35 -8.98 -3.88 5.44
CA CYS A 35 -7.83 -4.60 4.88
C CYS A 35 -7.40 -4.05 3.53
N ILE A 36 -8.29 -3.36 2.82
CA ILE A 36 -7.97 -2.65 1.59
C ILE A 36 -7.27 -1.34 1.95
N PHE A 37 -5.94 -1.39 1.99
CA PHE A 37 -5.05 -0.24 2.10
C PHE A 37 -4.18 -0.09 0.84
N PRO A 38 -4.80 0.18 -0.32
CA PRO A 38 -4.09 0.21 -1.60
C PRO A 38 -3.12 1.39 -1.61
N THR A 39 -1.84 1.06 -1.49
CA THR A 39 -0.73 2.00 -1.58
C THR A 39 0.14 1.56 -2.75
N THR A 40 0.31 2.44 -3.73
CA THR A 40 1.34 2.27 -4.74
C THR A 40 2.64 2.94 -4.27
N GLY A 41 3.74 2.19 -4.38
CA GLY A 41 5.10 2.67 -4.19
C GLY A 41 5.67 3.40 -5.41
N ARG A 42 4.90 3.50 -6.51
CA ARG A 42 5.32 4.18 -7.73
C ARG A 42 5.48 5.68 -7.52
N ALA A 43 6.72 6.15 -7.53
CA ALA A 43 7.05 7.57 -7.32
C ALA A 43 6.30 8.51 -8.27
N ASP A 44 6.18 8.12 -9.56
CA ASP A 44 5.46 8.86 -10.59
C ASP A 44 3.93 8.94 -10.37
N LYS A 45 3.38 8.07 -9.51
CA LYS A 45 1.94 7.91 -9.32
C LYS A 45 1.51 7.98 -7.85
N MET A 46 2.36 8.44 -6.93
CA MET A 46 2.03 8.53 -5.51
C MET A 46 0.76 9.34 -5.23
N PHE A 47 0.42 10.33 -6.06
CA PHE A 47 -0.83 11.10 -5.91
C PHE A 47 -2.09 10.21 -6.01
N CYS A 48 -2.01 9.06 -6.70
CA CYS A 48 -3.09 8.10 -6.82
C CYS A 48 -3.48 7.48 -5.48
N ASN A 49 -2.55 7.40 -4.50
CA ASN A 49 -2.83 6.91 -3.15
C ASN A 49 -3.98 7.68 -2.49
N SER A 50 -4.08 9.00 -2.74
CA SER A 50 -5.21 9.82 -2.26
C SER A 50 -6.54 9.42 -2.89
N PHE A 51 -6.55 9.09 -4.19
CA PHE A 51 -7.75 8.64 -4.88
C PHE A 51 -8.20 7.26 -4.38
N MET A 52 -7.27 6.33 -4.20
CA MET A 52 -7.61 5.00 -3.70
C MET A 52 -8.12 5.07 -2.26
N SER A 53 -7.46 5.85 -1.40
CA SER A 53 -7.89 6.07 -0.01
C SER A 53 -9.29 6.71 0.07
N GLU A 54 -9.54 7.77 -0.71
CA GLU A 54 -10.87 8.39 -0.80
C GLU A 54 -11.92 7.39 -1.29
N SER A 55 -11.58 6.52 -2.24
CA SER A 55 -12.49 5.51 -2.77
C SER A 55 -12.85 4.46 -1.71
N VAL A 56 -11.91 4.07 -0.84
CA VAL A 56 -12.16 3.19 0.31
C VAL A 56 -13.06 3.88 1.33
N GLU A 57 -12.77 5.13 1.68
CA GLU A 57 -13.58 5.89 2.65
C GLU A 57 -15.01 6.13 2.14
N LEU A 58 -15.19 6.42 0.86
CA LEU A 58 -16.51 6.50 0.23
C LEU A 58 -17.30 5.19 0.38
N LEU A 59 -16.66 4.03 0.21
CA LEU A 59 -17.32 2.74 0.40
C LEU A 59 -17.65 2.47 1.87
N LYS A 60 -16.78 2.85 2.82
CA LYS A 60 -17.08 2.76 4.26
C LYS A 60 -18.27 3.64 4.63
N HIS A 61 -18.27 4.90 4.19
CA HIS A 61 -19.38 5.81 4.38
C HIS A 61 -20.67 5.31 3.73
N ALA A 62 -20.58 4.65 2.58
CA ALA A 62 -21.75 4.08 1.93
C ALA A 62 -22.47 3.07 2.85
N VAL A 63 -21.74 2.20 3.54
CA VAL A 63 -22.29 1.23 4.50
C VAL A 63 -23.05 1.96 5.61
N PHE A 64 -22.40 2.89 6.30
CA PHE A 64 -22.99 3.59 7.45
C PHE A 64 -24.19 4.47 7.05
N LEU A 65 -24.06 5.24 5.96
CA LEU A 65 -25.15 6.08 5.46
C LEU A 65 -26.38 5.25 5.06
N TYR A 66 -26.15 4.10 4.44
CA TYR A 66 -27.23 3.20 4.06
C TYR A 66 -27.97 2.68 5.29
N GLU A 67 -27.25 2.21 6.31
CA GLU A 67 -27.83 1.69 7.55
C GLU A 67 -28.55 2.75 8.39
N ASP A 68 -28.06 3.99 8.37
CA ASP A 68 -28.73 5.14 8.99
C ASP A 68 -30.01 5.58 8.26
N GLY A 69 -30.31 4.96 7.12
CA GLY A 69 -31.52 5.17 6.35
C GLY A 69 -31.37 6.17 5.21
N TYR A 70 -30.18 6.75 5.01
CA TYR A 70 -29.84 7.62 3.86
C TYR A 70 -29.45 6.79 2.64
N PHE A 71 -30.35 5.93 2.18
CA PHE A 71 -30.06 4.89 1.19
C PHE A 71 -29.54 5.42 -0.15
N ASP A 72 -30.05 6.55 -0.65
CA ASP A 72 -29.58 7.19 -1.88
C ASP A 72 -28.17 7.77 -1.72
N CYS A 73 -27.86 8.34 -0.55
CA CYS A 73 -26.50 8.77 -0.24
C CYS A 73 -25.56 7.56 -0.20
N GLY A 74 -25.99 6.45 0.41
CA GLY A 74 -25.25 5.18 0.36
C GLY A 74 -24.94 4.75 -1.07
N PHE A 75 -25.96 4.63 -1.93
CA PHE A 75 -25.76 4.29 -3.34
C PHE A 75 -24.88 5.29 -4.08
N TYR A 76 -25.03 6.59 -3.80
CA TYR A 76 -24.22 7.64 -4.40
C TYR A 76 -22.75 7.48 -4.03
N CYS A 77 -22.43 7.19 -2.77
CA CYS A 77 -21.06 6.98 -2.32
C CYS A 77 -20.41 5.77 -3.02
N VAL A 78 -21.14 4.66 -3.20
CA VAL A 78 -20.62 3.51 -3.98
C VAL A 78 -20.32 3.90 -5.43
N ARG A 79 -21.25 4.63 -6.08
CA ARG A 79 -21.02 5.15 -7.44
C ARG A 79 -19.80 6.05 -7.50
N GLN A 80 -19.71 7.02 -6.60
CA GLN A 80 -18.65 8.03 -6.57
C GLN A 80 -17.28 7.40 -6.34
N SER A 81 -17.19 6.34 -5.53
CA SER A 81 -15.94 5.59 -5.33
C SER A 81 -15.37 5.05 -6.65
N ILE A 82 -16.20 4.41 -7.48
CA ILE A 82 -15.74 3.88 -8.78
C ILE A 82 -15.47 4.99 -9.80
N GLU A 83 -16.26 6.07 -9.80
CA GLU A 83 -15.98 7.25 -10.64
C GLU A 83 -14.63 7.88 -10.27
N ASN A 84 -14.30 7.89 -8.97
CA ASN A 84 -13.02 8.40 -8.47
C ASN A 84 -11.83 7.53 -8.89
N LEU A 85 -11.97 6.20 -8.89
CA LEU A 85 -10.96 5.27 -9.42
C LEU A 85 -10.76 5.40 -10.93
N ASN A 86 -11.83 5.63 -11.70
CA ASN A 86 -11.70 5.90 -13.13
C ASN A 86 -10.96 7.22 -13.37
N ASN A 87 -11.23 8.26 -12.58
CA ASN A 87 -10.49 9.51 -12.62
C ASN A 87 -9.01 9.28 -12.31
N MET A 88 -8.70 8.51 -11.26
CA MET A 88 -7.33 8.15 -10.88
C MET A 88 -6.57 7.54 -12.07
N LEU A 89 -7.11 6.50 -12.69
CA LEU A 89 -6.45 5.87 -13.83
C LEU A 89 -6.26 6.85 -14.99
N TYR A 90 -7.30 7.62 -15.32
CA TYR A 90 -7.24 8.61 -16.41
C TYR A 90 -6.21 9.72 -16.17
N LEU A 91 -6.08 10.15 -14.91
CA LEU A 91 -5.09 11.13 -14.49
C LEU A 91 -3.69 10.52 -14.43
N SER A 92 -3.57 9.22 -14.12
CA SER A 92 -2.29 8.49 -14.08
C SER A 92 -1.75 8.11 -15.46
N GLU A 93 -2.55 8.31 -16.52
CA GLU A 93 -2.09 8.15 -17.89
C GLU A 93 -1.29 9.37 -18.32
N ASP A 94 -0.01 9.14 -18.60
CA ASP A 94 0.92 10.10 -19.16
C ASP A 94 0.27 10.80 -20.37
N ASP A 95 0.31 12.14 -20.38
CA ASP A 95 0.52 12.84 -21.64
C ASP A 95 1.97 12.50 -22.07
N GLU A 96 2.23 12.31 -23.37
CA GLU A 96 3.46 11.77 -24.00
C GLU A 96 4.84 12.35 -23.53
N ASN A 97 4.87 13.28 -22.57
CA ASN A 97 6.03 14.04 -22.08
C ASN A 97 6.87 13.38 -20.97
N LEU A 98 6.45 12.26 -20.37
CA LEU A 98 7.17 11.63 -19.24
C LEU A 98 8.40 10.77 -19.64
N ASN A 99 8.66 10.59 -20.94
CA ASN A 99 9.83 9.86 -21.45
C ASN A 99 11.19 10.54 -21.19
N ASN A 100 11.23 11.72 -20.55
CA ASN A 100 12.48 12.45 -20.27
C ASN A 100 13.11 12.16 -18.89
N ILE A 101 12.50 11.30 -18.06
CA ILE A 101 13.00 11.04 -16.69
C ILE A 101 14.31 10.23 -16.68
N LEU A 102 14.63 9.47 -17.73
CA LEU A 102 15.82 8.60 -17.77
C LEU A 102 17.17 9.36 -17.79
N TYR A 103 17.17 10.69 -17.93
CA TYR A 103 18.38 11.50 -18.11
C TYR A 103 18.90 12.24 -16.87
N LEU A 104 18.29 12.08 -15.69
CA LEU A 104 18.58 12.96 -14.54
C LEU A 104 19.17 12.27 -13.30
N PHE A 105 19.54 10.99 -13.38
CA PHE A 105 20.17 10.27 -12.26
C PHE A 105 21.69 10.43 -12.16
N GLU A 106 22.30 11.30 -12.97
CA GLU A 106 23.77 11.51 -12.95
C GLU A 106 24.24 12.63 -12.00
N ASP A 107 23.37 13.51 -11.49
CA ASP A 107 23.78 14.64 -10.63
C ASP A 107 22.87 14.88 -9.41
N ASP A 108 23.46 14.81 -8.21
CA ASP A 108 22.83 14.88 -6.87
C ASP A 108 22.11 16.21 -6.52
N GLU A 109 22.25 17.28 -7.33
CA GLU A 109 21.61 18.58 -7.04
C GLU A 109 20.13 18.67 -7.46
N ASN A 110 19.55 17.62 -8.07
CA ASN A 110 18.26 17.69 -8.77
C ASN A 110 17.04 17.09 -8.05
N LEU A 111 17.09 16.82 -6.75
CA LEU A 111 15.91 16.30 -6.02
C LEU A 111 14.71 17.27 -6.09
N ASN A 112 14.97 18.58 -6.10
CA ASN A 112 13.92 19.60 -6.30
C ASN A 112 13.33 19.58 -7.71
N ASN A 113 14.11 19.22 -8.74
CA ASN A 113 13.64 19.15 -10.13
C ASN A 113 12.81 17.89 -10.42
N ILE A 114 13.05 16.80 -9.69
CA ILE A 114 12.19 15.60 -9.71
C ILE A 114 10.77 15.95 -9.22
N LEU A 115 10.66 16.76 -8.16
CA LEU A 115 9.36 17.25 -7.65
C LEU A 115 8.63 18.12 -8.71
N TYR A 116 9.36 18.91 -9.49
CA TYR A 116 8.79 19.75 -10.55
C TYR A 116 8.30 18.96 -11.78
N LEU A 117 8.89 17.80 -12.08
CA LEU A 117 8.49 16.98 -13.25
C LEU A 117 7.17 16.22 -13.01
N PHE A 118 6.86 15.85 -11.77
CA PHE A 118 5.59 15.21 -11.41
C PHE A 118 4.39 16.17 -11.48
N GLU A 119 4.62 17.48 -11.55
CA GLU A 119 3.57 18.49 -11.63
C GLU A 119 3.07 18.75 -13.06
N ASP A 120 3.75 18.29 -14.12
CA ASP A 120 3.41 18.66 -15.51
C ASP A 120 2.33 17.78 -16.17
N ASN A 121 1.51 17.10 -15.36
CA ASN A 121 0.33 16.42 -15.86
C ASN A 121 -0.82 17.43 -16.04
N GLU A 122 -1.03 17.89 -17.26
CA GLU A 122 -2.06 18.89 -17.60
C GLU A 122 -3.47 18.44 -17.22
N LYS A 123 -3.79 17.13 -17.31
CA LYS A 123 -5.09 16.60 -16.87
C LYS A 123 -5.26 16.78 -15.35
N LEU A 124 -4.22 16.47 -14.58
CA LEU A 124 -4.22 16.62 -13.12
C LEU A 124 -4.28 18.08 -12.70
N LYS A 125 -3.57 18.99 -13.37
CA LYS A 125 -3.66 20.44 -13.12
C LYS A 125 -5.08 20.95 -13.35
N LYS A 126 -5.71 20.61 -14.47
CA LYS A 126 -7.10 20.99 -14.78
C LYS A 126 -8.09 20.44 -13.75
N TRP A 127 -7.89 19.20 -13.32
CA TRP A 127 -8.70 18.57 -12.28
C TRP A 127 -8.55 19.30 -10.94
N LYS A 128 -7.32 19.59 -10.50
CA LYS A 128 -7.03 20.36 -9.28
C LYS A 128 -7.63 21.78 -9.32
N ALA A 129 -7.59 22.43 -10.49
CA ALA A 129 -8.19 23.74 -10.72
C ALA A 129 -9.73 23.71 -10.80
N LYS A 130 -10.36 22.52 -10.71
CA LYS A 130 -11.82 22.32 -10.83
C LYS A 130 -12.37 22.85 -12.16
N GLU A 131 -11.57 22.78 -13.20
CA GLU A 131 -12.00 23.12 -14.55
C GLU A 131 -13.01 22.10 -15.09
N ARG A 132 -13.54 22.38 -16.28
CA ARG A 132 -14.45 21.45 -16.95
C ARG A 132 -13.74 20.11 -17.17
N PHE A 133 -14.22 19.09 -16.47
CA PHE A 133 -13.68 17.73 -16.53
C PHE A 133 -14.59 16.80 -17.35
N PRO A 134 -14.05 15.77 -18.03
CA PRO A 134 -14.84 14.76 -18.71
C PRO A 134 -15.84 14.06 -17.77
N SER A 135 -16.97 13.61 -18.31
CA SER A 135 -17.88 12.74 -17.55
C SER A 135 -17.28 11.35 -17.39
N ASP A 136 -17.67 10.63 -16.32
CA ASP A 136 -17.20 9.26 -16.04
C ASP A 136 -17.42 8.30 -17.23
N LYS A 137 -18.55 8.43 -17.95
CA LYS A 137 -18.76 7.67 -19.20
C LYS A 137 -17.65 7.93 -20.22
N LYS A 138 -17.35 9.21 -20.48
CA LYS A 138 -16.30 9.60 -21.43
C LYS A 138 -14.92 9.11 -20.97
N ILE A 139 -14.66 9.14 -19.66
CA ILE A 139 -13.41 8.63 -19.08
C ILE A 139 -13.28 7.13 -19.32
N LYS A 140 -14.31 6.34 -19.02
CA LYS A 140 -14.33 4.90 -19.31
C LYS A 140 -14.16 4.58 -20.79
N ASP A 141 -14.69 5.41 -21.68
CA ASP A 141 -14.51 5.27 -23.13
C ASP A 141 -13.05 5.54 -23.54
N ILE A 142 -12.40 6.54 -22.93
CA ILE A 142 -10.97 6.84 -23.13
C ILE A 142 -10.11 5.71 -22.61
N LEU A 143 -10.28 5.27 -21.36
CA LEU A 143 -9.49 4.20 -20.74
C LEU A 143 -9.53 2.91 -21.56
N GLN A 144 -10.68 2.56 -22.16
CA GLN A 144 -10.77 1.38 -23.04
C GLN A 144 -9.97 1.51 -24.34
N GLN A 145 -9.70 2.73 -24.79
CA GLN A 145 -8.96 3.01 -26.02
C GLN A 145 -7.46 3.20 -25.75
N THR A 146 -7.10 3.80 -24.61
CA THR A 146 -5.73 4.23 -24.31
C THR A 146 -5.02 3.32 -23.32
N ASN A 147 -5.75 2.67 -22.41
CA ASN A 147 -5.16 1.87 -21.34
C ASN A 147 -5.18 0.37 -21.68
N LYS A 148 -4.04 -0.15 -22.16
CA LYS A 148 -3.91 -1.58 -22.51
C LYS A 148 -4.19 -2.49 -21.30
N ALA A 149 -3.65 -2.15 -20.13
CA ALA A 149 -3.81 -2.93 -18.90
C ALA A 149 -5.29 -3.01 -18.47
N TYR A 150 -5.98 -1.86 -18.38
CA TYR A 150 -7.40 -1.80 -18.09
C TYR A 150 -8.23 -2.62 -19.09
N LEU A 151 -7.93 -2.50 -20.39
CA LEU A 151 -8.67 -3.22 -21.43
C LEU A 151 -8.48 -4.73 -21.31
N GLU A 152 -7.25 -5.20 -21.08
CA GLU A 152 -6.96 -6.63 -20.90
C GLU A 152 -7.64 -7.18 -19.65
N ILE A 153 -7.53 -6.49 -18.50
CA ILE A 153 -8.18 -6.90 -17.24
C ILE A 153 -9.70 -6.93 -17.39
N LYS A 154 -10.29 -5.88 -17.98
CA LYS A 154 -11.73 -5.83 -18.27
C LYS A 154 -12.18 -6.98 -19.19
N SER A 155 -11.35 -7.35 -20.15
CA SER A 155 -11.65 -8.43 -21.11
C SER A 155 -11.51 -9.82 -20.47
N ALA A 156 -10.56 -9.98 -19.53
CA ALA A 156 -10.35 -11.23 -18.80
C ALA A 156 -11.43 -11.45 -17.72
N ILE A 157 -11.92 -10.37 -17.10
CA ILE A 157 -12.88 -10.41 -15.99
C ILE A 157 -14.10 -9.52 -16.30
N PRO A 158 -14.84 -9.78 -17.40
CA PRO A 158 -15.98 -8.95 -17.79
C PRO A 158 -17.14 -9.02 -16.78
N GLU A 159 -17.23 -10.10 -15.99
CA GLU A 159 -18.30 -10.36 -15.04
C GLU A 159 -18.44 -9.24 -14.00
N ILE A 160 -17.34 -8.78 -13.41
CA ILE A 160 -17.36 -7.71 -12.40
C ILE A 160 -17.81 -6.39 -13.04
N PHE A 161 -17.20 -6.02 -14.17
CA PHE A 161 -17.50 -4.76 -14.85
C PHE A 161 -18.95 -4.70 -15.35
N ASN A 162 -19.45 -5.78 -15.96
CA ASN A 162 -20.79 -5.83 -16.51
C ASN A 162 -21.84 -5.85 -15.39
N THR A 163 -21.63 -6.67 -14.37
CA THR A 163 -22.53 -6.76 -13.21
C THR A 163 -22.59 -5.43 -12.47
N TYR A 164 -21.45 -4.80 -12.20
CA TYR A 164 -21.40 -3.47 -11.60
C TYR A 164 -22.21 -2.45 -12.40
N ASN A 165 -22.01 -2.38 -13.73
CA ASN A 165 -22.72 -1.44 -14.59
C ASN A 165 -24.24 -1.68 -14.59
N ASP A 166 -24.69 -2.93 -14.58
CA ASP A 166 -26.12 -3.27 -14.58
C ASP A 166 -26.77 -3.01 -13.22
N LEU A 167 -26.07 -3.27 -12.11
CA LEU A 167 -26.53 -2.90 -10.78
C LEU A 167 -26.57 -1.36 -10.62
N LEU A 168 -25.57 -0.66 -11.14
CA LEU A 168 -25.51 0.81 -11.09
C LEU A 168 -26.68 1.45 -11.84
N LYS A 169 -27.08 0.92 -13.01
CA LYS A 169 -28.30 1.38 -13.71
C LYS A 169 -29.54 1.26 -12.84
N LYS A 170 -29.65 0.21 -12.02
CA LYS A 170 -30.76 0.04 -11.06
C LYS A 170 -30.63 1.01 -9.90
N ALA A 171 -29.42 1.17 -9.34
CA ALA A 171 -29.12 2.09 -8.25
C ALA A 171 -29.40 3.55 -8.61
N ASN A 172 -29.13 3.96 -9.86
CA ASN A 172 -29.40 5.31 -10.36
C ASN A 172 -30.87 5.72 -10.23
N LYS A 173 -31.81 4.75 -10.22
CA LYS A 173 -33.22 5.05 -9.93
C LYS A 173 -33.41 5.58 -8.51
N TYR A 174 -32.72 5.01 -7.53
CA TYR A 174 -32.75 5.47 -6.15
C TYR A 174 -31.99 6.79 -5.98
N ILE A 175 -30.81 6.92 -6.59
CA ILE A 175 -29.97 8.13 -6.52
C ILE A 175 -30.71 9.35 -7.08
N HIS A 176 -31.38 9.18 -8.23
CA HIS A 176 -32.11 10.28 -8.89
C HIS A 176 -33.58 10.36 -8.48
N LYS A 177 -33.99 9.62 -7.46
CA LYS A 177 -35.37 9.58 -6.94
C LYS A 177 -36.43 9.35 -8.04
N GLN A 178 -36.16 8.40 -8.94
CA GLN A 178 -37.05 8.04 -10.04
C GLN A 178 -38.15 7.08 -9.57
N GLY A 179 -39.35 7.61 -9.37
CA GLY A 179 -40.51 6.86 -8.90
C GLY A 179 -40.81 7.12 -7.42
N PHE A 180 -42.09 7.10 -7.06
CA PHE A 180 -42.53 7.43 -5.70
C PHE A 180 -42.00 6.46 -4.63
N ASP A 181 -41.71 5.22 -5.01
CA ASP A 181 -41.12 4.17 -4.16
C ASP A 181 -39.67 4.48 -3.72
N THR A 182 -39.02 5.47 -4.36
CA THR A 182 -37.67 5.92 -4.01
C THR A 182 -37.63 7.10 -3.03
N PHE A 183 -38.79 7.68 -2.69
CA PHE A 183 -38.90 8.84 -1.81
C PHE A 183 -38.87 8.43 -0.33
N PHE A 184 -38.21 9.23 0.51
CA PHE A 184 -38.19 9.02 1.96
C PHE A 184 -39.60 9.05 2.57
N ILE A 185 -40.48 9.93 2.11
CA ILE A 185 -41.82 10.11 2.68
C ILE A 185 -42.76 8.93 2.46
N ASN A 186 -42.42 8.01 1.54
CA ASN A 186 -43.27 6.88 1.15
C ASN A 186 -42.86 5.58 1.86
N THR A 187 -42.52 5.68 3.15
CA THR A 187 -42.09 4.56 4.01
C THR A 187 -43.16 3.48 4.25
N TRP A 188 -44.43 3.77 3.97
CA TRP A 188 -45.58 2.87 4.18
C TRP A 188 -45.61 1.69 3.19
N GLN A 189 -44.75 1.69 2.17
CA GLN A 189 -44.66 0.64 1.17
C GLN A 189 -43.60 -0.41 1.55
N GLN A 190 -44.07 -1.38 2.35
CA GLN A 190 -43.73 -2.82 2.37
C GLN A 190 -42.24 -3.22 2.50
N GLU A 191 -41.97 -3.98 3.56
CA GLU A 191 -40.75 -4.75 3.86
C GLU A 191 -40.02 -5.34 2.64
N LYS A 192 -40.79 -5.83 1.65
CA LYS A 192 -40.27 -6.37 0.39
C LYS A 192 -39.43 -5.37 -0.42
N ILE A 193 -39.80 -4.09 -0.46
CA ILE A 193 -39.03 -3.04 -1.16
C ILE A 193 -37.69 -2.80 -0.48
N ILE A 194 -37.68 -2.80 0.86
CA ILE A 194 -36.45 -2.65 1.66
C ILE A 194 -35.52 -3.83 1.40
N ILE A 195 -36.04 -5.07 1.42
CA ILE A 195 -35.24 -6.28 1.15
C ILE A 195 -34.61 -6.21 -0.26
N GLN A 196 -35.39 -5.86 -1.28
CA GLN A 196 -34.89 -5.76 -2.65
C GLN A 196 -33.83 -4.66 -2.82
N ARG A 197 -34.06 -3.49 -2.23
CA ARG A 197 -33.10 -2.37 -2.24
C ARG A 197 -31.84 -2.72 -1.46
N THR A 198 -31.96 -3.44 -0.36
CA THR A 198 -30.83 -3.86 0.49
C THR A 198 -29.99 -4.90 -0.24
N SER A 199 -30.61 -5.90 -0.84
CA SER A 199 -29.92 -6.87 -1.70
C SER A 199 -29.21 -6.17 -2.86
N LEU A 200 -29.87 -5.23 -3.55
CA LEU A 200 -29.23 -4.44 -4.61
C LEU A 200 -27.99 -3.67 -4.10
N PHE A 201 -28.08 -3.06 -2.93
CA PHE A 201 -26.98 -2.31 -2.34
C PHE A 201 -25.79 -3.21 -1.97
N VAL A 202 -26.06 -4.33 -1.29
CA VAL A 202 -25.04 -5.32 -0.90
C VAL A 202 -24.31 -5.85 -2.13
N GLU A 203 -25.05 -6.23 -3.18
CA GLU A 203 -24.42 -6.68 -4.42
C GLU A 203 -23.60 -5.58 -5.08
N LEU A 204 -24.13 -4.35 -5.15
CA LEU A 204 -23.41 -3.23 -5.76
C LEU A 204 -22.09 -2.92 -5.04
N ILE A 205 -22.09 -2.89 -3.71
CA ILE A 205 -20.88 -2.59 -2.94
C ILE A 205 -19.84 -3.72 -3.04
N LYS A 206 -20.26 -4.99 -3.07
CA LYS A 206 -19.35 -6.13 -3.32
C LYS A 206 -18.67 -6.02 -4.69
N GLN A 207 -19.43 -5.68 -5.74
CA GLN A 207 -18.85 -5.42 -7.06
C GLN A 207 -17.91 -4.22 -7.05
N ALA A 208 -18.23 -3.15 -6.30
CA ALA A 208 -17.38 -1.98 -6.19
C ALA A 208 -16.04 -2.28 -5.47
N ILE A 209 -16.07 -3.12 -4.43
CA ILE A 209 -14.85 -3.62 -3.77
C ILE A 209 -13.98 -4.39 -4.77
N GLY A 210 -14.57 -5.31 -5.54
CA GLY A 210 -13.84 -6.02 -6.59
C GLY A 210 -13.25 -5.09 -7.66
N MET A 211 -14.01 -4.10 -8.11
CA MET A 211 -13.53 -3.07 -9.03
C MET A 211 -12.34 -2.30 -8.45
N LEU A 212 -12.39 -1.92 -7.17
CA LEU A 212 -11.29 -1.21 -6.51
C LEU A 212 -9.99 -2.00 -6.56
N LEU A 213 -10.04 -3.28 -6.19
CA LEU A 213 -8.86 -4.16 -6.25
C LEU A 213 -8.33 -4.29 -7.69
N LEU A 214 -9.21 -4.49 -8.67
CA LEU A 214 -8.80 -4.56 -10.08
C LEU A 214 -8.17 -3.26 -10.59
N MET A 215 -8.71 -2.10 -10.19
CA MET A 215 -8.14 -0.80 -10.58
C MET A 215 -6.77 -0.56 -9.94
N ASN A 216 -6.54 -1.04 -8.71
CA ASN A 216 -5.20 -1.00 -8.11
C ASN A 216 -4.20 -1.87 -8.90
N ILE A 217 -4.59 -3.07 -9.31
CA ILE A 217 -3.75 -3.96 -10.12
C ILE A 217 -3.43 -3.33 -11.50
N VAL A 218 -4.40 -2.64 -12.11
CA VAL A 218 -4.18 -1.92 -13.38
C VAL A 218 -3.19 -0.75 -13.19
N LEU A 219 -3.27 -0.03 -12.07
CA LEU A 219 -2.39 1.09 -11.75
C LEU A 219 -0.96 0.60 -11.45
N ASP A 220 -0.87 -0.40 -10.58
CA ASP A 220 0.36 -0.93 -10.01
C ASP A 220 0.31 -2.47 -9.93
N PRO A 221 0.70 -3.18 -11.01
CA PRO A 221 0.67 -4.64 -11.04
C PRO A 221 1.66 -5.29 -10.04
N LEU A 222 2.59 -4.53 -9.47
CA LEU A 222 3.46 -5.02 -8.40
C LEU A 222 2.64 -5.47 -7.19
N SER A 223 1.54 -4.77 -6.89
CA SER A 223 0.63 -5.13 -5.79
C SER A 223 0.05 -6.55 -5.95
N PHE A 224 -0.13 -7.03 -7.19
CA PHE A 224 -0.56 -8.41 -7.45
C PHE A 224 0.63 -9.39 -7.50
N ALA A 225 1.78 -8.96 -8.01
CA ALA A 225 2.98 -9.79 -8.04
C ALA A 225 3.49 -10.17 -6.64
N LEU A 226 3.38 -9.26 -5.66
CA LEU A 226 3.76 -9.50 -4.26
C LEU A 226 2.91 -10.57 -3.55
N CYS A 227 1.73 -10.90 -4.08
CA CYS A 227 0.91 -12.00 -3.57
C CYS A 227 0.88 -13.21 -4.53
N ASP A 228 1.65 -13.15 -5.62
CA ASP A 228 1.77 -14.24 -6.56
C ASP A 228 2.94 -15.15 -6.17
N SER A 229 2.65 -16.34 -5.67
CA SER A 229 3.66 -17.30 -5.24
C SER A 229 4.66 -17.71 -6.33
N GLU A 230 4.34 -17.50 -7.61
CA GLU A 230 5.25 -17.78 -8.73
C GLU A 230 6.25 -16.64 -8.97
N VAL A 231 5.98 -15.43 -8.46
CA VAL A 231 6.74 -14.21 -8.77
C VAL A 231 7.38 -13.60 -7.53
N ASP A 232 6.68 -13.59 -6.39
CA ASP A 232 7.08 -12.96 -5.13
C ASP A 232 8.52 -13.32 -4.71
N LYS A 233 8.89 -14.60 -4.80
CA LYS A 233 10.25 -15.06 -4.49
C LYS A 233 11.32 -14.60 -5.47
N HIS A 234 10.97 -14.01 -6.59
CA HIS A 234 11.93 -13.42 -7.53
C HIS A 234 12.09 -11.91 -7.37
N ILE A 235 11.35 -11.31 -6.44
CA ILE A 235 11.41 -9.88 -6.15
C ILE A 235 12.53 -9.66 -5.13
N ASP A 236 13.65 -9.10 -5.59
CA ASP A 236 14.89 -8.91 -4.84
C ASP A 236 14.98 -7.53 -4.15
N SER A 237 13.86 -6.88 -3.95
CA SER A 237 13.79 -5.58 -3.28
C SER A 237 12.47 -5.43 -2.54
N ASP A 238 12.54 -4.80 -1.37
CA ASP A 238 11.36 -4.42 -0.60
C ASP A 238 10.82 -3.09 -1.14
N TYR A 239 9.62 -3.14 -1.72
CA TYR A 239 8.98 -1.98 -2.34
C TYR A 239 7.90 -1.42 -1.41
N MET A 240 7.70 -0.11 -1.44
CA MET A 240 6.61 0.55 -0.69
C MET A 240 5.20 0.16 -1.17
N THR A 241 5.08 -0.64 -2.23
CA THR A 241 3.79 -1.15 -2.71
C THR A 241 3.32 -2.29 -1.82
N GLU A 242 2.07 -2.22 -1.37
CA GLU A 242 1.46 -3.27 -0.55
C GLU A 242 0.82 -4.38 -1.43
N PRO A 243 0.86 -5.66 -0.99
CA PRO A 243 0.21 -6.75 -1.70
C PRO A 243 -1.32 -6.63 -1.68
N ILE A 244 -1.96 -7.06 -2.77
CA ILE A 244 -3.41 -7.14 -2.84
C ILE A 244 -3.93 -8.23 -1.89
N PRO A 245 -4.98 -7.96 -1.08
CA PRO A 245 -5.63 -8.99 -0.26
C PRO A 245 -6.46 -9.95 -1.14
N LEU A 246 -5.80 -10.94 -1.76
CA LEU A 246 -6.43 -11.88 -2.72
C LEU A 246 -7.64 -12.62 -2.16
N TYR A 247 -7.63 -12.95 -0.87
CA TYR A 247 -8.73 -13.63 -0.20
C TYR A 247 -10.07 -12.88 -0.36
N ILE A 248 -10.05 -11.55 -0.53
CA ILE A 248 -11.28 -10.77 -0.75
C ILE A 248 -11.92 -11.13 -2.10
N PHE A 249 -11.11 -11.38 -3.14
CA PHE A 249 -11.66 -11.88 -4.42
C PHE A 249 -12.30 -13.25 -4.23
N GLU A 250 -11.60 -14.15 -3.53
CA GLU A 250 -12.04 -15.53 -3.29
C GLU A 250 -13.35 -15.60 -2.47
N GLU A 251 -13.53 -14.69 -1.51
CA GLU A 251 -14.74 -14.63 -0.69
C GLU A 251 -15.91 -13.87 -1.36
N LEU A 252 -15.62 -13.00 -2.35
CA LEU A 252 -16.66 -12.22 -3.05
C LEU A 252 -17.14 -12.86 -4.36
N PHE A 253 -16.32 -13.67 -5.01
CA PHE A 253 -16.59 -14.16 -6.36
C PHE A 253 -16.31 -15.65 -6.51
N ASP A 254 -17.27 -16.38 -7.09
CA ASP A 254 -17.19 -17.84 -7.30
C ASP A 254 -16.31 -18.26 -8.50
N PHE A 255 -15.40 -17.40 -8.96
CA PHE A 255 -14.52 -17.69 -10.09
C PHE A 255 -13.11 -17.17 -9.85
N ASP A 256 -12.14 -17.87 -10.42
CA ASP A 256 -10.73 -17.60 -10.20
C ASP A 256 -10.27 -16.35 -10.97
N ILE A 257 -10.25 -15.23 -10.27
CA ILE A 257 -9.78 -13.93 -10.77
C ILE A 257 -8.26 -13.94 -10.94
N ALA A 258 -7.51 -14.47 -9.97
CA ALA A 258 -6.06 -14.45 -9.97
C ALA A 258 -5.49 -15.17 -11.21
N THR A 259 -5.97 -16.38 -11.49
CA THR A 259 -5.57 -17.14 -12.69
C THR A 259 -5.87 -16.39 -13.99
N ARG A 260 -7.00 -15.69 -14.08
CA ARG A 260 -7.34 -14.90 -15.28
C ARG A 260 -6.43 -13.69 -15.45
N ILE A 261 -6.06 -13.00 -14.36
CA ILE A 261 -5.07 -11.91 -14.40
C ILE A 261 -3.72 -12.43 -14.88
N LYS A 262 -3.27 -13.56 -14.31
CA LYS A 262 -2.01 -14.23 -14.70
C LYS A 262 -1.93 -14.60 -16.18
N GLN A 263 -3.08 -14.83 -16.82
CA GLN A 263 -3.14 -15.18 -18.24
C GLN A 263 -3.00 -13.97 -19.18
N THR A 264 -3.23 -12.74 -18.70
CA THR A 264 -3.12 -11.51 -19.50
C THR A 264 -1.70 -11.28 -20.00
N THR A 265 -1.57 -10.65 -21.17
CA THR A 265 -0.27 -10.25 -21.72
C THR A 265 0.32 -9.13 -20.88
N PHE A 266 -0.51 -8.18 -20.44
CA PHE A 266 -0.15 -7.13 -19.48
C PHE A 266 0.64 -7.66 -18.28
N TYR A 267 0.09 -8.64 -17.57
CA TYR A 267 0.74 -9.15 -16.36
C TYR A 267 1.99 -9.97 -16.67
N LYS A 268 1.94 -10.83 -17.70
CA LYS A 268 3.11 -11.63 -18.12
C LYS A 268 4.29 -10.75 -18.55
N ASP A 269 4.01 -9.67 -19.30
CA ASP A 269 5.04 -8.72 -19.72
C ASP A 269 5.63 -7.99 -18.50
N PHE A 270 4.79 -7.63 -17.52
CA PHE A 270 5.22 -6.99 -16.29
C PHE A 270 6.10 -7.92 -15.41
N THR A 271 5.75 -9.19 -15.27
CA THR A 271 6.44 -10.11 -14.34
C THR A 271 7.70 -10.73 -14.91
N LYS A 272 7.84 -10.75 -16.24
CA LYS A 272 8.99 -11.36 -16.93
C LYS A 272 10.36 -10.89 -16.37
N PRO A 273 10.63 -9.59 -16.17
CA PRO A 273 11.92 -9.16 -15.64
C PRO A 273 12.23 -9.68 -14.23
N PHE A 274 11.20 -9.97 -13.41
CA PHE A 274 11.40 -10.60 -12.10
C PHE A 274 11.68 -12.08 -12.27
N LEU A 275 10.88 -12.80 -13.05
CA LEU A 275 11.04 -14.24 -13.28
C LEU A 275 12.39 -14.62 -13.92
N ASP A 276 13.04 -13.68 -14.62
CA ASP A 276 14.39 -13.86 -15.16
C ASP A 276 15.50 -13.80 -14.07
N LYS A 277 15.18 -13.32 -12.86
CA LYS A 277 16.08 -13.26 -11.70
C LYS A 277 16.11 -14.57 -10.93
N GLU A 278 17.15 -14.73 -10.12
CA GLU A 278 17.27 -15.86 -9.20
C GLU A 278 16.11 -15.90 -8.19
N GLU A 279 15.57 -17.09 -7.91
CA GLU A 279 14.58 -17.30 -6.86
C GLU A 279 15.24 -17.19 -5.48
N LEU A 280 14.72 -16.33 -4.62
CA LEU A 280 15.19 -16.15 -3.25
C LEU A 280 14.91 -17.41 -2.42
N ASN A 281 15.94 -17.88 -1.72
CA ASN A 281 15.74 -18.86 -0.65
C ASN A 281 15.03 -18.19 0.54
N ASP A 282 14.40 -19.01 1.40
CA ASP A 282 13.55 -18.51 2.49
C ASP A 282 14.31 -17.64 3.51
N ALA A 283 15.62 -17.84 3.67
CA ALA A 283 16.43 -17.05 4.58
C ALA A 283 16.74 -15.66 4.00
N THR A 284 17.16 -15.60 2.73
CA THR A 284 17.38 -14.33 2.00
C THR A 284 16.09 -13.54 1.83
N TYR A 285 14.97 -14.20 1.53
CA TYR A 285 13.66 -13.57 1.42
C TYR A 285 13.28 -12.82 2.70
N LYS A 286 13.49 -13.42 3.88
CA LYS A 286 13.22 -12.77 5.17
C LYS A 286 14.13 -11.56 5.43
N VAL A 287 15.36 -11.58 4.95
CA VAL A 287 16.26 -10.44 5.08
C VAL A 287 15.70 -9.26 4.28
N ILE A 288 15.36 -9.49 3.02
CA ILE A 288 14.89 -8.45 2.09
C ILE A 288 13.51 -7.94 2.50
N HIS A 289 12.50 -8.83 2.56
CA HIS A 289 11.10 -8.42 2.71
C HIS A 289 10.63 -8.25 4.14
N HIS A 290 11.34 -8.83 5.12
CA HIS A 290 10.94 -8.77 6.53
C HIS A 290 12.01 -8.15 7.45
N GLN A 291 13.10 -7.62 6.88
CA GLN A 291 14.21 -7.04 7.63
C GLN A 291 14.70 -7.98 8.75
N HIS A 292 14.76 -9.29 8.47
CA HIS A 292 14.99 -10.31 9.47
C HIS A 292 16.09 -11.30 9.08
N PHE A 293 17.12 -11.37 9.92
CA PHE A 293 18.21 -12.34 9.81
C PHE A 293 17.96 -13.57 10.69
N ASP A 294 17.78 -14.73 10.07
CA ASP A 294 17.84 -16.00 10.80
C ASP A 294 19.30 -16.45 10.95
N ILE A 295 19.85 -16.28 12.16
CA ILE A 295 21.24 -16.63 12.48
C ILE A 295 21.51 -18.13 12.29
N SER A 296 20.49 -18.99 12.38
CA SER A 296 20.65 -20.42 12.13
C SER A 296 20.77 -20.79 10.65
N ALA A 297 20.46 -19.85 9.75
CA ALA A 297 20.45 -20.02 8.29
C ALA A 297 21.43 -19.06 7.58
N LEU A 298 22.50 -18.62 8.26
CA LEU A 298 23.50 -17.72 7.65
C LEU A 298 24.17 -18.35 6.42
N ASP A 299 24.37 -19.66 6.39
CA ASP A 299 24.95 -20.32 5.20
C ASP A 299 24.03 -20.22 3.98
N ASP A 300 22.71 -20.27 4.18
CA ASP A 300 21.72 -20.08 3.12
C ASP A 300 21.73 -18.63 2.62
N ILE A 301 21.78 -17.65 3.53
CA ILE A 301 21.93 -16.23 3.18
C ILE A 301 23.23 -16.00 2.40
N GLU A 302 24.33 -16.64 2.83
CA GLU A 302 25.63 -16.54 2.16
C GLU A 302 25.59 -17.02 0.72
N SER A 303 24.83 -18.09 0.44
CA SER A 303 24.68 -18.63 -0.92
C SER A 303 24.10 -17.61 -1.91
N GLN A 304 23.34 -16.63 -1.41
CA GLN A 304 22.70 -15.56 -2.18
C GLN A 304 23.18 -14.16 -1.76
N ILE A 305 24.38 -14.07 -1.16
CA ILE A 305 24.91 -12.80 -0.66
C ILE A 305 25.03 -11.73 -1.73
N HIS A 306 25.16 -12.12 -3.01
CA HIS A 306 25.27 -11.18 -4.12
C HIS A 306 24.00 -10.34 -4.33
N ILE A 307 22.84 -10.86 -3.93
CA ILE A 307 21.53 -10.20 -4.01
C ILE A 307 21.39 -9.11 -2.95
N LEU A 308 21.96 -9.31 -1.77
CA LEU A 308 21.82 -8.39 -0.64
C LEU A 308 22.34 -6.98 -0.95
N GLY A 309 21.67 -5.98 -0.40
CA GLY A 309 22.13 -4.59 -0.39
C GLY A 309 23.40 -4.37 0.43
N THR A 310 23.97 -3.18 0.33
CA THR A 310 25.24 -2.83 0.99
C THR A 310 25.17 -3.00 2.51
N TYR A 311 24.13 -2.46 3.15
CA TYR A 311 23.95 -2.56 4.60
C TYR A 311 23.66 -4.00 5.06
N GLU A 312 22.87 -4.74 4.29
CA GLU A 312 22.56 -6.15 4.57
C GLU A 312 23.82 -7.02 4.51
N LYS A 313 24.70 -6.79 3.52
CA LYS A 313 26.02 -7.43 3.43
C LYS A 313 26.88 -7.12 4.66
N LEU A 314 26.89 -5.86 5.12
CA LEU A 314 27.61 -5.47 6.34
C LEU A 314 27.06 -6.19 7.57
N PHE A 315 25.74 -6.19 7.76
CA PHE A 315 25.10 -6.87 8.89
C PHE A 315 25.36 -8.37 8.86
N PHE A 316 25.27 -9.00 7.68
CA PHE A 316 25.64 -10.39 7.47
C PHE A 316 27.08 -10.68 7.91
N GLN A 317 28.06 -9.86 7.49
CA GLN A 317 29.46 -10.04 7.86
C GLN A 317 29.67 -9.95 9.37
N ILE A 318 28.99 -9.00 10.05
CA ILE A 318 29.02 -8.88 11.51
C ILE A 318 28.46 -10.13 12.17
N LEU A 319 27.32 -10.65 11.70
CA LEU A 319 26.70 -11.86 12.24
C LEU A 319 27.59 -13.10 12.03
N LYS A 320 28.28 -13.20 10.88
CA LYS A 320 29.17 -14.33 10.56
C LYS A 320 30.40 -14.41 11.49
N LEU A 321 30.76 -13.32 12.17
CA LEU A 321 31.78 -13.35 13.23
C LEU A 321 31.35 -14.14 14.47
N GLY A 322 30.05 -14.44 14.61
CA GLY A 322 29.46 -15.00 15.83
C GLY A 322 29.08 -13.93 16.86
N ALA A 323 29.07 -12.65 16.47
CA ALA A 323 28.61 -11.57 17.31
C ALA A 323 27.10 -11.74 17.62
N LYS A 324 26.75 -11.76 18.92
CA LYS A 324 25.38 -11.98 19.37
C LYS A 324 24.54 -10.71 19.32
N ILE A 325 24.22 -10.27 18.11
CA ILE A 325 23.40 -9.08 17.86
C ILE A 325 21.93 -9.47 17.79
N SER A 326 21.09 -8.76 18.53
CA SER A 326 19.63 -8.93 18.54
C SER A 326 18.93 -8.06 17.49
N ARG A 327 19.42 -6.84 17.28
CA ARG A 327 18.90 -5.88 16.29
C ARG A 327 20.00 -4.96 15.76
N PHE A 328 19.80 -4.49 14.54
CA PHE A 328 20.55 -3.42 13.88
C PHE A 328 19.61 -2.24 13.64
N TYR A 329 20.03 -1.03 13.95
CA TYR A 329 19.29 0.18 13.62
C TYR A 329 20.14 1.14 12.80
N PHE A 330 19.49 2.00 12.05
CA PHE A 330 20.09 3.24 11.53
C PHE A 330 19.77 4.40 12.47
N HIS A 331 20.57 5.48 12.44
CA HIS A 331 20.38 6.72 13.21
C HIS A 331 18.90 7.15 13.25
N ASP A 332 18.27 7.11 12.08
CA ASP A 332 16.97 7.68 11.76
C ASP A 332 15.89 6.60 11.53
N ASP A 333 16.15 5.36 11.96
CA ASP A 333 15.24 4.24 11.72
C ASP A 333 14.63 3.70 13.03
N ILE A 334 13.31 3.50 12.98
CA ILE A 334 12.47 3.03 14.09
C ILE A 334 12.36 1.49 14.08
N PHE A 335 12.46 0.85 12.91
CA PHE A 335 12.24 -0.58 12.77
C PHE A 335 13.54 -1.36 12.84
N GLY A 336 14.53 -1.00 12.01
CA GLY A 336 15.81 -1.69 11.92
C GLY A 336 15.69 -3.15 11.47
N TYR A 337 16.84 -3.83 11.36
CA TYR A 337 16.87 -5.26 11.10
C TYR A 337 16.86 -6.05 12.41
N SER A 338 16.01 -7.07 12.48
CA SER A 338 15.95 -8.00 13.59
C SER A 338 16.74 -9.27 13.31
N THR A 339 17.14 -9.98 14.37
CA THR A 339 17.72 -11.31 14.24
C THR A 339 16.88 -12.34 14.98
N SER A 340 17.17 -13.63 14.76
CA SER A 340 16.56 -14.71 15.54
C SER A 340 17.03 -14.78 17.01
N ILE A 341 17.93 -13.89 17.45
CA ILE A 341 18.23 -13.65 18.87
C ILE A 341 17.23 -12.62 19.41
N PRO A 342 16.28 -13.02 20.28
CA PRO A 342 15.33 -12.07 20.84
C PRO A 342 16.02 -11.12 21.83
N PRO A 343 15.60 -9.85 21.89
CA PRO A 343 16.09 -8.92 22.89
C PRO A 343 15.62 -9.33 24.29
N THR A 344 16.50 -9.26 25.28
CA THR A 344 16.17 -9.59 26.69
C THR A 344 15.07 -8.66 27.24
N HIS A 345 15.01 -7.43 26.73
CA HIS A 345 13.96 -6.48 27.06
C HIS A 345 13.28 -5.96 25.80
N GLN A 346 11.96 -6.13 25.70
CA GLN A 346 11.18 -5.51 24.64
C GLN A 346 10.88 -4.07 24.97
N ILE A 347 11.40 -3.17 24.15
CA ILE A 347 11.08 -1.75 24.19
C ILE A 347 9.75 -1.55 23.46
N ARG A 348 8.80 -0.91 24.15
CA ARG A 348 7.42 -0.71 23.66
C ARG A 348 7.26 0.57 22.84
N GLU A 349 8.17 1.51 22.99
CA GLU A 349 8.12 2.83 22.36
C GLU A 349 9.49 3.09 21.74
N TYR A 350 9.53 3.14 20.42
CA TYR A 350 10.70 3.56 19.65
C TYR A 350 10.48 5.00 19.20
N SER A 351 11.50 5.84 19.30
CA SER A 351 11.49 7.19 18.74
C SER A 351 12.63 7.34 17.74
N PHE A 352 12.40 8.16 16.72
CA PHE A 352 13.38 8.45 15.66
C PHE A 352 14.71 8.98 16.22
N ASN A 353 14.67 9.69 17.35
CA ASN A 353 15.81 10.31 17.99
C ASN A 353 16.34 9.54 19.22
N GLN A 354 15.96 8.28 19.37
CA GLN A 354 16.24 7.52 20.60
C GLN A 354 17.74 7.29 20.84
N PHE A 355 18.55 7.40 19.79
CA PHE A 355 19.99 7.13 19.86
C PHE A 355 20.86 8.37 19.84
N ASP A 356 20.33 9.56 19.52
CA ASP A 356 21.09 10.81 19.30
C ASP A 356 22.16 11.08 20.38
N THR A 357 21.84 10.82 21.65
CA THR A 357 22.75 11.08 22.76
C THR A 357 23.98 10.16 22.78
N TYR A 358 23.97 9.07 22.03
CA TYR A 358 25.02 8.06 21.97
C TYR A 358 25.88 8.17 20.70
N LEU A 359 25.48 8.99 19.73
CA LEU A 359 26.13 9.11 18.42
C LEU A 359 27.21 10.19 18.47
N VAL A 360 28.42 9.79 18.85
CA VAL A 360 29.60 10.67 18.96
C VAL A 360 30.74 10.13 18.12
N ASP A 361 31.61 11.00 17.59
CA ASP A 361 32.70 10.60 16.68
C ASP A 361 33.74 9.64 17.30
N GLU A 362 33.71 9.41 18.62
CA GLU A 362 34.47 8.33 19.28
C GLU A 362 33.66 7.03 19.32
N ASN A 363 34.27 5.90 18.94
CA ASN A 363 33.59 4.59 18.91
C ASN A 363 32.99 4.22 20.27
N ASN A 364 31.67 4.32 20.35
CA ASN A 364 30.89 4.12 21.55
C ASN A 364 30.39 2.67 21.57
N THR A 365 31.03 1.82 22.36
CA THR A 365 30.77 0.37 22.38
C THR A 365 30.31 -0.08 23.77
N ASN A 366 29.46 -1.12 23.82
CA ASN A 366 28.95 -1.69 25.07
C ASN A 366 28.30 -0.68 26.03
N ILE A 367 27.58 0.31 25.49
CA ILE A 367 26.82 1.28 26.29
C ILE A 367 25.59 0.59 26.84
N GLU A 368 25.36 0.71 28.15
CA GLU A 368 24.14 0.21 28.78
C GLU A 368 22.91 0.96 28.28
N TRP A 369 21.91 0.23 27.80
CA TRP A 369 20.67 0.79 27.28
C TRP A 369 19.52 -0.19 27.50
N GLY A 370 18.50 0.20 28.28
CA GLY A 370 17.29 -0.61 28.47
C GLY A 370 17.51 -2.01 29.05
N ASN A 371 18.47 -2.18 29.98
CA ASN A 371 18.93 -3.48 30.51
C ASN A 371 19.58 -4.41 29.47
N MET A 372 20.03 -3.82 28.36
CA MET A 372 20.81 -4.45 27.30
C MET A 372 22.01 -3.54 27.03
N TYR A 373 22.67 -3.75 25.91
CA TYR A 373 23.78 -2.93 25.47
C TYR A 373 23.60 -2.50 24.01
N ILE A 374 24.16 -1.34 23.68
CA ILE A 374 24.29 -0.85 22.31
C ILE A 374 25.75 -0.54 21.99
N SER A 375 26.12 -0.74 20.74
CA SER A 375 27.39 -0.26 20.17
C SER A 375 27.10 0.51 18.90
N THR A 376 27.63 1.73 18.78
CA THR A 376 27.34 2.66 17.69
C THR A 376 28.56 2.82 16.81
N TYR A 377 28.36 2.80 15.50
CA TYR A 377 29.44 2.95 14.53
C TYR A 377 29.03 3.89 13.40
N LYS A 378 29.97 4.72 12.97
CA LYS A 378 29.81 5.56 11.77
C LYS A 378 30.13 4.72 10.54
N VAL A 379 29.15 4.55 9.67
CA VAL A 379 29.25 3.74 8.45
C VAL A 379 28.76 4.57 7.29
N TYR A 380 29.62 4.74 6.30
CA TYR A 380 29.41 5.65 5.17
C TYR A 380 29.09 7.06 5.66
N ASP A 381 27.91 7.57 5.35
CA ASP A 381 27.37 8.87 5.72
C ASP A 381 26.39 8.82 6.91
N THR A 382 26.14 7.64 7.48
CA THR A 382 25.17 7.44 8.58
C THR A 382 25.77 6.75 9.80
N TRP A 383 24.94 6.56 10.83
CA TRP A 383 25.26 5.77 12.01
C TRP A 383 24.46 4.48 12.01
N ILE A 384 25.14 3.38 12.32
CA ILE A 384 24.49 2.11 12.66
C ILE A 384 24.60 1.86 14.16
N ILE A 385 23.55 1.26 14.72
CA ILE A 385 23.47 0.90 16.13
C ILE A 385 23.26 -0.61 16.23
N LEU A 386 24.18 -1.28 16.91
CA LEU A 386 24.10 -2.71 17.18
C LEU A 386 23.53 -2.91 18.57
N GLN A 387 22.35 -3.53 18.68
CA GLN A 387 21.74 -3.89 19.95
C GLN A 387 22.08 -5.34 20.33
N HIS A 388 22.62 -5.55 21.53
CA HIS A 388 23.05 -6.86 22.01
C HIS A 388 22.69 -7.06 23.49
N ASN A 389 22.38 -8.32 23.86
CA ASN A 389 21.90 -8.67 25.20
C ASN A 389 23.03 -8.69 26.24
N ASP A 390 24.21 -9.11 25.80
CA ASP A 390 25.43 -9.22 26.60
C ASP A 390 26.52 -8.36 25.96
N ARG A 391 27.45 -7.85 26.77
CA ARG A 391 28.61 -7.11 26.27
C ARG A 391 29.35 -7.92 25.20
N LEU A 392 29.65 -7.28 24.09
CA LEU A 392 30.58 -7.78 23.08
C LEU A 392 31.99 -7.79 23.67
N ASP A 393 32.71 -8.90 23.51
CA ASP A 393 34.11 -8.98 23.89
C ASP A 393 35.02 -8.16 22.95
N ASP A 394 36.26 -7.93 23.40
CA ASP A 394 37.23 -7.11 22.66
C ASP A 394 37.55 -7.70 21.28
N ASP A 395 37.49 -9.02 21.10
CA ASP A 395 37.77 -9.65 19.81
C ASP A 395 36.64 -9.34 18.81
N ASN A 396 35.39 -9.46 19.23
CA ASN A 396 34.22 -9.05 18.46
C ASN A 396 34.28 -7.57 18.11
N LEU A 397 34.51 -6.69 19.08
CA LEU A 397 34.58 -5.24 18.86
C LEU A 397 35.67 -4.86 17.84
N ASN A 398 36.87 -5.44 17.97
CA ASN A 398 37.98 -5.18 17.06
C ASN A 398 37.68 -5.69 15.64
N LYS A 399 37.08 -6.87 15.50
CA LYS A 399 36.72 -7.43 14.19
C LYS A 399 35.62 -6.63 13.51
N ILE A 400 34.59 -6.22 14.25
CA ILE A 400 33.53 -5.34 13.73
C ILE A 400 34.12 -4.01 13.27
N GLN A 401 35.00 -3.39 14.07
CA GLN A 401 35.65 -2.14 13.68
C GLN A 401 36.47 -2.29 12.40
N ASN A 402 37.19 -3.40 12.23
CA ASN A 402 37.97 -3.66 11.04
C ASN A 402 37.09 -3.81 9.78
N ILE A 403 35.96 -4.49 9.89
CA ILE A 403 34.97 -4.58 8.80
C ILE A 403 34.49 -3.18 8.42
N ILE A 404 34.06 -2.40 9.40
CA ILE A 404 33.52 -1.05 9.18
C ILE A 404 34.55 -0.12 8.56
N ASN A 405 35.78 -0.15 9.05
CA ASN A 405 36.89 0.63 8.46
C ASN A 405 37.14 0.22 7.01
N SER A 406 37.09 -1.08 6.70
CA SER A 406 37.27 -1.57 5.34
C SER A 406 36.13 -1.11 4.42
N GLU A 407 34.89 -1.13 4.88
CA GLU A 407 33.74 -0.69 4.10
C GLU A 407 33.75 0.83 3.87
N ASN A 408 34.05 1.62 4.91
CA ASN A 408 34.20 3.07 4.79
C ASN A 408 35.31 3.47 3.82
N GLN A 409 36.43 2.74 3.81
CA GLN A 409 37.49 2.99 2.85
C GLN A 409 37.03 2.73 1.40
N LYS A 410 36.33 1.62 1.14
CA LYS A 410 35.77 1.33 -0.19
C LYS A 410 34.81 2.44 -0.65
N TYR A 411 33.95 2.90 0.25
CA TYR A 411 33.01 3.99 -0.03
C TYR A 411 33.74 5.30 -0.35
N ALA A 412 34.76 5.66 0.43
CA ALA A 412 35.58 6.85 0.17
C ALA A 412 36.31 6.77 -1.18
N ASP A 413 36.87 5.60 -1.53
CA ASP A 413 37.56 5.39 -2.80
C ASP A 413 36.60 5.52 -4.01
N LEU A 414 35.37 5.01 -3.87
CA LEU A 414 34.30 5.15 -4.87
C LEU A 414 33.86 6.61 -5.03
N PHE A 415 33.63 7.30 -3.91
CA PHE A 415 33.25 8.71 -3.90
C PHE A 415 34.31 9.57 -4.60
N ASP A 416 35.58 9.35 -4.27
CA ASP A 416 36.71 10.04 -4.89
C ASP A 416 36.84 9.76 -6.40
N ALA A 417 36.40 8.59 -6.87
CA ALA A 417 36.49 8.21 -8.29
C ALA A 417 35.34 8.76 -9.14
N VAL A 418 34.18 9.04 -8.54
CA VAL A 418 33.00 9.58 -9.23
C VAL A 418 33.02 11.10 -9.26
N PHE A 419 33.51 11.75 -8.20
CA PHE A 419 33.45 13.21 -8.03
C PHE A 419 34.79 13.93 -8.27
N LYS A 420 35.80 13.26 -8.84
CA LYS A 420 37.01 13.88 -9.42
C LYS A 420 36.99 13.74 -10.93
#